data_AF-A0A831M391-F1
#
_entry.id   AF-A0A831M391-F1
#
_cell.length_a   1.000
_cell.length_b   1.000
_cell.length_c   1.000
_cell.angle_alpha   90.00
_cell.angle_beta   90.00
_cell.angle_gamma   90.00
#
_symmetry.space_group_name_H-M   'P 1'
#
loop_
_entity.id
_entity.type
_entity.pdbx_description
1 polymer ?
#
loop_
_entity_poly.entity_id
_entity_poly.type
_entity_poly.pdbx_seq_one_letter_code
_entity_poly.pdbx_strand_id
1 'polypeptide(L)'
;MWPLAAQEAKPEPREAKVERLLTLTGVDAQTDRMMDQVYKMAVDNFPSDAPPEVRAKVEAAQAMVFAVIRDRMSWRKVRPLYGKLCAEAYTDEDLDGMIAFFSSPAGRSMTAMNPVLMQRSMQMVQSVMTEMMPEIKRIAAEGAQK
;
A
#
# COMPACT_ATOMS: atom_id res chain seq x y z
N MET A 1 37.10 36.40 -17.51
CA MET A 1 36.45 35.35 -16.70
C MET A 1 35.07 35.86 -16.33
N TRP A 2 34.03 35.37 -17.01
CA TRP A 2 32.65 35.74 -16.74
C TRP A 2 32.12 34.80 -15.65
N PRO A 3 31.51 35.29 -14.56
CA PRO A 3 30.90 34.40 -13.59
C PRO A 3 29.69 33.75 -14.27
N LEU A 4 29.67 32.41 -14.32
CA LEU A 4 28.43 31.71 -14.62
C LEU A 4 27.41 32.16 -13.58
N ALA A 5 26.41 32.91 -14.03
CA ALA A 5 25.20 33.10 -13.27
C ALA A 5 24.70 31.70 -12.92
N ALA A 6 24.81 31.32 -11.65
CA ALA A 6 24.06 30.21 -11.11
C ALA A 6 22.60 30.50 -11.48
N GLN A 7 22.05 29.72 -12.40
CA GLN A 7 20.62 29.70 -12.61
C GLN A 7 20.02 29.32 -11.26
N GLU A 8 19.47 30.30 -10.55
CA GLU A 8 18.60 30.04 -9.41
C GLU A 8 17.48 29.15 -9.94
N ALA A 9 17.58 27.85 -9.68
CA ALA A 9 16.53 26.91 -9.99
C ALA A 9 15.30 27.43 -9.25
N LYS A 10 14.24 27.78 -10.00
CA LYS A 10 12.97 28.17 -9.39
C LYS A 10 12.57 27.07 -8.40
N PRO A 11 12.16 27.44 -7.17
CA PRO A 11 11.71 26.45 -6.21
C PRO A 11 10.62 25.59 -6.85
N GLU A 12 10.75 24.28 -6.70
CA GLU A 12 9.81 23.32 -7.26
C GLU A 12 8.38 23.66 -6.77
N PRO A 13 7.38 23.72 -7.67
CA PRO A 13 6.00 23.93 -7.26
C PRO A 13 5.57 22.91 -6.22
N ARG A 14 4.77 23.34 -5.25
CA ARG A 14 4.38 22.49 -4.13
C ARG A 14 3.68 21.21 -4.55
N GLU A 15 2.86 21.27 -5.59
CA GLU A 15 2.17 20.11 -6.17
C GLU A 15 3.16 19.07 -6.75
N ALA A 16 4.29 19.53 -7.30
CA ALA A 16 5.34 18.67 -7.83
C ALA A 16 6.14 18.02 -6.69
N LYS A 17 6.44 18.77 -5.61
CA LYS A 17 7.03 18.22 -4.39
C LYS A 17 6.18 17.09 -3.80
N VAL A 18 4.87 17.33 -3.65
CA VAL A 18 3.95 16.32 -3.13
C VAL A 18 3.89 15.10 -4.04
N GLU A 19 3.78 15.28 -5.36
CA GLU A 19 3.79 14.15 -6.31
C GLU A 19 5.06 13.31 -6.18
N ARG A 20 6.20 13.97 -6.09
CA ARG A 20 7.49 13.32 -5.92
C ARG A 20 7.57 12.56 -4.60
N LEU A 21 7.10 13.15 -3.50
CA LEU A 21 7.04 12.49 -2.20
C LEU A 21 6.17 11.22 -2.24
N LEU A 22 5.00 11.29 -2.86
CA LEU A 22 4.09 10.14 -2.97
C LEU A 22 4.68 9.00 -3.80
N THR A 23 5.42 9.35 -4.86
CA THR A 23 6.16 8.38 -5.68
C THR A 23 7.31 7.74 -4.87
N LEU A 24 8.09 8.55 -4.16
CA LEU A 24 9.22 8.09 -3.34
C LEU A 24 8.78 7.19 -2.16
N THR A 25 7.57 7.40 -1.66
CA THR A 25 6.96 6.60 -0.60
C THR A 25 6.19 5.39 -1.13
N GLY A 26 6.03 5.28 -2.46
CA GLY A 26 5.40 4.12 -3.12
C GLY A 26 3.88 4.03 -2.93
N VAL A 27 3.21 5.14 -2.62
CA VAL A 27 1.75 5.19 -2.41
C VAL A 27 1.01 4.82 -3.69
N ASP A 28 1.55 5.20 -4.84
CA ASP A 28 1.06 4.83 -6.17
C ASP A 28 1.04 3.30 -6.35
N ALA A 29 2.21 2.66 -6.18
CA ALA A 29 2.36 1.22 -6.33
C ALA A 29 1.60 0.44 -5.26
N GLN A 30 1.47 0.99 -4.05
CA GLN A 30 0.69 0.37 -2.98
C GLN A 30 -0.80 0.38 -3.30
N THR A 31 -1.32 1.49 -3.84
CA THR A 31 -2.73 1.61 -4.23
C THR A 31 -3.08 0.58 -5.31
N ASP A 32 -2.23 0.43 -6.33
CA ASP A 32 -2.42 -0.55 -7.40
C ASP A 32 -2.44 -2.00 -6.85
N ARG A 33 -1.44 -2.35 -6.03
CA ARG A 33 -1.39 -3.69 -5.38
C ARG A 33 -2.61 -3.95 -4.52
N MET A 34 -3.12 -2.92 -3.82
CA MET A 34 -4.31 -3.07 -3.00
C MET A 34 -5.54 -3.38 -3.85
N MET A 35 -5.72 -2.68 -4.97
CA MET A 35 -6.82 -2.95 -5.89
C MET A 35 -6.74 -4.37 -6.46
N ASP A 36 -5.55 -4.82 -6.83
CA ASP A 36 -5.32 -6.18 -7.35
C ASP A 36 -5.63 -7.26 -6.30
N GLN A 37 -5.23 -7.03 -5.04
CA GLN A 37 -5.53 -7.95 -3.95
C GLN A 37 -7.04 -8.03 -3.68
N VAL A 38 -7.75 -6.89 -3.67
CA VAL A 38 -9.21 -6.87 -3.50
C VAL A 38 -9.90 -7.61 -4.65
N TYR A 39 -9.42 -7.43 -5.90
CA TYR A 39 -9.92 -8.18 -7.05
C TYR A 39 -9.73 -9.69 -6.88
N LYS A 40 -8.50 -10.10 -6.56
CA LYS A 40 -8.17 -11.50 -6.32
C LYS A 40 -9.04 -12.12 -5.22
N MET A 41 -9.23 -11.41 -4.11
CA MET A 41 -10.10 -11.88 -3.03
C MET A 41 -11.56 -12.03 -3.46
N ALA A 42 -12.07 -11.12 -4.29
CA ALA A 42 -13.45 -11.22 -4.79
C ALA A 42 -13.65 -12.44 -5.70
N VAL A 43 -12.64 -12.78 -6.50
CA VAL A 43 -12.64 -13.97 -7.36
C VAL A 43 -12.47 -15.25 -6.53
N ASP A 44 -11.51 -15.27 -5.60
CA ASP A 44 -11.20 -16.44 -4.77
C ASP A 44 -12.35 -16.78 -3.79
N ASN A 45 -13.15 -15.80 -3.38
CA ASN A 45 -14.34 -16.01 -2.54
C ASN A 45 -15.56 -16.54 -3.32
N PHE A 46 -15.47 -16.72 -4.64
CA PHE A 46 -16.59 -17.23 -5.42
C PHE A 46 -16.76 -18.75 -5.20
N PRO A 47 -18.00 -19.24 -4.96
CA PRO A 47 -18.24 -20.66 -4.69
C PRO A 47 -17.66 -21.56 -5.78
N SER A 48 -16.88 -22.57 -5.38
CA SER A 48 -16.21 -23.48 -6.30
C SER A 48 -17.18 -24.42 -7.03
N ASP A 49 -18.35 -24.66 -6.45
CA ASP A 49 -19.43 -25.55 -6.89
C ASP A 49 -20.48 -24.88 -7.82
N ALA A 50 -20.35 -23.59 -8.10
CA ALA A 50 -21.25 -22.90 -9.00
C ALA A 50 -21.19 -23.44 -10.45
N PRO A 51 -22.33 -23.56 -11.17
CA PRO A 51 -22.36 -23.95 -12.57
C PRO A 51 -21.46 -23.05 -13.43
N PRO A 52 -20.79 -23.57 -14.49
CA PRO A 52 -19.87 -22.80 -15.31
C PRO A 52 -20.48 -21.52 -15.91
N GLU A 53 -21.75 -21.57 -16.31
CA GLU A 53 -22.45 -20.40 -16.87
C GLU A 53 -22.70 -19.30 -15.82
N VAL A 54 -23.00 -19.69 -14.58
CA VAL A 54 -23.17 -18.77 -13.45
C VAL A 54 -21.83 -18.15 -13.07
N ARG A 55 -20.77 -18.98 -13.03
CA ARG A 55 -19.39 -18.52 -12.80
C ARG A 55 -18.97 -17.47 -13.83
N ALA A 56 -19.13 -17.77 -15.12
CA ALA A 56 -18.73 -16.84 -16.18
C ALA A 56 -19.47 -15.50 -16.11
N LYS A 57 -20.78 -15.52 -15.81
CA LYS A 57 -21.58 -14.30 -15.63
C LYS A 57 -21.13 -13.48 -14.43
N VAL A 58 -20.81 -14.13 -13.30
CA VAL A 58 -20.34 -13.43 -12.10
C VAL A 58 -18.93 -12.88 -12.29
N GLU A 59 -18.00 -13.65 -12.87
CA GLU A 59 -16.65 -13.18 -13.19
C GLU A 59 -16.68 -11.95 -14.11
N ALA A 60 -17.55 -11.96 -15.13
CA ALA A 60 -17.76 -10.80 -16.01
C ALA A 60 -18.31 -9.58 -15.25
N ALA A 61 -19.31 -9.77 -14.38
CA ALA A 61 -19.86 -8.69 -13.57
C ALA A 61 -18.82 -8.12 -12.58
N GLN A 62 -18.06 -8.98 -11.92
CA GLN A 62 -16.95 -8.58 -11.05
C GLN A 62 -15.92 -7.77 -11.84
N ALA A 63 -15.46 -8.26 -13.00
CA ALA A 63 -14.50 -7.55 -13.84
C ALA A 63 -14.99 -6.14 -14.22
N MET A 64 -16.29 -5.98 -14.54
CA MET A 64 -16.87 -4.67 -14.82
C MET A 64 -16.86 -3.74 -13.59
N VAL A 65 -17.26 -4.24 -12.43
CA VAL A 65 -17.22 -3.48 -11.17
C VAL A 65 -15.79 -3.05 -10.85
N PHE A 66 -14.82 -3.97 -10.96
CA PHE A 66 -13.42 -3.67 -10.70
C PHE A 66 -12.82 -2.72 -11.72
N ALA A 67 -13.23 -2.75 -12.98
CA ALA A 67 -12.82 -1.76 -13.97
C ALA A 67 -13.28 -0.35 -13.57
N VAL A 68 -14.52 -0.20 -13.09
CA VAL A 68 -15.03 1.08 -12.58
C VAL A 68 -14.26 1.54 -11.35
N ILE A 69 -14.02 0.64 -10.38
CA ILE A 69 -13.25 0.95 -9.18
C ILE A 69 -11.82 1.38 -9.54
N ARG A 70 -11.12 0.60 -10.38
CA ARG A 70 -9.75 0.90 -10.83
C ARG A 70 -9.66 2.23 -11.57
N ASP A 71 -10.64 2.56 -12.42
CA ASP A 71 -10.68 3.87 -13.08
C ASP A 71 -10.87 5.02 -12.08
N ARG A 72 -11.79 4.87 -11.12
CA ARG A 72 -12.06 5.88 -10.09
C ARG A 72 -10.89 6.06 -9.13
N MET A 73 -10.23 4.96 -8.75
CA MET A 73 -9.09 4.92 -7.85
C MET A 73 -7.75 5.04 -8.58
N SER A 74 -7.75 5.22 -9.90
CA SER A 74 -6.52 5.34 -10.68
C SER A 74 -5.66 6.48 -10.14
N TRP A 75 -4.34 6.28 -10.16
CA TRP A 75 -3.38 7.26 -9.68
C TRP A 75 -3.68 8.67 -10.21
N ARG A 76 -4.00 8.79 -11.50
CA ARG A 76 -4.40 10.05 -12.15
C ARG A 76 -5.54 10.78 -11.43
N LYS A 77 -6.53 10.08 -10.87
CA LYS A 77 -7.71 10.67 -10.21
C LYS A 77 -7.52 10.86 -8.71
N VAL A 78 -6.75 9.99 -8.05
CA VAL A 78 -6.51 10.10 -6.60
C VAL A 78 -5.34 11.02 -6.26
N ARG A 79 -4.36 11.16 -7.17
CA ARG A 79 -3.18 12.02 -6.97
C ARG A 79 -3.55 13.45 -6.54
N PRO A 80 -4.53 14.15 -7.14
CA PRO A 80 -4.89 15.50 -6.69
C PRO A 80 -5.43 15.55 -5.24
N LEU A 81 -6.08 14.47 -4.78
CA LEU A 81 -6.61 14.37 -3.41
C LEU A 81 -5.47 14.21 -2.39
N TYR A 82 -4.50 13.34 -2.68
CA TYR A 82 -3.27 13.23 -1.88
C TYR A 82 -2.46 14.53 -1.94
N GLY A 83 -2.41 15.16 -3.12
CA GLY A 83 -1.90 16.50 -3.35
C GLY A 83 -2.40 17.49 -2.30
N LYS A 84 -3.73 17.61 -2.21
CA LYS A 84 -4.41 18.48 -1.25
C LYS A 84 -4.15 18.07 0.20
N LEU A 85 -4.20 16.79 0.52
CA LEU A 85 -3.99 16.30 1.89
C LEU A 85 -2.58 16.63 2.41
N CYS A 86 -1.53 16.30 1.64
CA CYS A 86 -0.15 16.64 2.01
C CYS A 86 0.05 18.16 2.04
N ALA A 87 -0.63 18.87 1.15
CA ALA A 87 -0.63 20.33 1.12
C ALA A 87 -1.29 20.96 2.37
N GLU A 88 -2.21 20.28 3.04
CA GLU A 88 -2.79 20.76 4.29
C GLU A 88 -1.96 20.34 5.51
N ALA A 89 -1.24 19.22 5.42
CA ALA A 89 -0.55 18.61 6.55
C ALA A 89 0.91 19.02 6.76
N TYR A 90 1.64 19.39 5.71
CA TYR A 90 3.10 19.60 5.75
C TYR A 90 3.51 21.00 5.28
N THR A 91 4.54 21.60 5.87
CA THR A 91 5.13 22.83 5.31
C THR A 91 5.98 22.53 4.07
N ASP A 92 6.42 23.56 3.35
CA ASP A 92 7.35 23.36 2.24
C ASP A 92 8.71 22.84 2.72
N GLU A 93 9.18 23.25 3.90
CA GLU A 93 10.40 22.68 4.49
C GLU A 93 10.24 21.21 4.86
N ASP A 94 9.09 20.81 5.40
CA ASP A 94 8.80 19.40 5.71
C ASP A 94 8.83 18.56 4.43
N LEU A 95 8.18 19.03 3.37
CA LEU A 95 8.16 18.35 2.07
C LEU A 95 9.58 18.19 1.51
N ASP A 96 10.41 19.23 1.56
CA ASP A 96 11.79 19.18 1.10
C ASP A 96 12.62 18.18 1.92
N GLY A 97 12.48 18.21 3.25
CA GLY A 97 13.15 17.28 4.16
C GLY A 97 12.75 15.82 3.91
N MET A 98 11.45 15.56 3.75
CA MET A 98 10.94 14.22 3.45
C MET A 98 11.42 13.74 2.08
N ILE A 99 11.36 14.58 1.04
CA ILE A 99 11.86 14.25 -0.30
C ILE A 99 13.35 13.94 -0.25
N ALA A 100 14.16 14.75 0.43
CA ALA A 100 15.58 14.52 0.58
C ALA A 100 15.86 13.17 1.27
N PHE A 101 15.15 12.88 2.35
CA PHE A 101 15.29 11.62 3.08
C PHE A 101 14.86 10.41 2.26
N PHE A 102 13.65 10.40 1.68
CA PHE A 102 13.17 9.27 0.87
C PHE A 102 13.95 9.11 -0.44
N SER A 103 14.60 10.17 -0.93
CA SER A 103 15.57 10.10 -2.03
C SER A 103 16.94 9.55 -1.62
N SER A 104 17.23 9.41 -0.33
CA SER A 104 18.50 8.82 0.14
C SER A 104 18.51 7.30 -0.02
N PRO A 105 19.70 6.65 -0.03
CA PRO A 105 19.78 5.19 -0.02
C PRO A 105 19.03 4.55 1.18
N ALA A 106 19.12 5.17 2.36
CA ALA A 106 18.43 4.70 3.56
C ALA A 106 16.91 4.84 3.43
N GLY A 107 16.42 5.98 2.94
CA GLY A 107 14.99 6.21 2.73
C GLY A 107 14.38 5.25 1.71
N ARG A 108 15.05 5.02 0.57
CA ARG A 108 14.62 4.01 -0.41
C ARG A 108 14.60 2.60 0.18
N SER A 109 15.61 2.25 0.98
CA SER A 109 15.66 0.96 1.68
C SER A 109 14.48 0.82 2.65
N MET A 110 14.16 1.88 3.40
CA MET A 110 13.03 1.90 4.33
C MET A 110 11.68 1.70 3.60
N THR A 111 11.43 2.43 2.51
CA THR A 111 10.21 2.26 1.70
C THR A 111 10.08 0.82 1.18
N ALA A 112 11.18 0.22 0.71
CA ALA A 112 11.18 -1.16 0.23
C ALA A 112 11.01 -2.20 1.37
N MET A 113 11.49 -1.88 2.57
CA MET A 113 11.48 -2.79 3.71
C MET A 113 10.11 -2.86 4.41
N ASN A 114 9.32 -1.78 4.40
CA ASN A 114 8.01 -1.73 5.04
C ASN A 114 7.07 -2.92 4.74
N PRO A 115 6.81 -3.31 3.46
CA PRO A 115 5.96 -4.47 3.18
C PRO A 115 6.57 -5.79 3.67
N VAL A 116 7.89 -5.93 3.60
CA VAL A 116 8.60 -7.13 4.06
C VAL A 116 8.50 -7.28 5.57
N LEU A 117 8.65 -6.19 6.32
CA LEU A 117 8.50 -6.21 7.77
C LEU A 117 7.09 -6.60 8.18
N MET A 118 6.05 -6.03 7.57
CA MET A 118 4.67 -6.43 7.88
C MET A 118 4.44 -7.93 7.62
N GLN A 119 4.87 -8.43 6.46
CA GLN A 119 4.73 -9.85 6.12
C GLN A 119 5.47 -10.77 7.10
N ARG A 120 6.72 -10.45 7.44
CA ARG A 120 7.53 -11.24 8.37
C ARG A 120 6.97 -11.18 9.78
N SER A 121 6.50 -10.02 10.23
CA SER A 121 5.86 -9.87 11.55
C SER A 121 4.62 -10.76 11.67
N MET A 122 3.78 -10.84 10.63
CA MET A 122 2.64 -11.76 10.63
C MET A 122 3.08 -13.23 10.72
N GLN A 123 4.12 -13.63 9.99
CA GLN A 123 4.67 -14.99 10.06
C GLN A 123 5.23 -15.31 11.44
N MET A 124 5.91 -14.35 12.09
CA MET A 124 6.42 -14.51 13.44
C MET A 124 5.29 -14.76 14.43
N VAL A 125 4.22 -13.94 14.39
CA VAL A 125 3.05 -14.13 15.24
C VAL A 125 2.42 -15.51 15.00
N GLN A 126 2.32 -15.96 13.75
CA GLN A 126 1.78 -17.28 13.42
C GLN A 126 2.65 -18.43 13.97
N SER A 127 3.98 -18.30 13.96
CA SER A 127 4.89 -19.28 14.59
C SER A 127 4.66 -19.36 16.08
N VAL A 128 4.64 -18.20 16.76
CA VAL A 128 4.42 -18.11 18.22
C VAL A 128 3.08 -18.74 18.59
N MET A 129 2.01 -18.45 17.84
CA MET A 129 0.70 -19.07 18.07
C MET A 129 0.74 -20.59 17.93
N THR A 130 1.49 -21.11 16.95
CA THR A 130 1.64 -22.56 16.72
C THR A 130 2.41 -23.22 17.87
N GLU A 131 3.45 -22.57 18.36
CA GLU A 131 4.27 -23.03 19.51
C GLU A 131 3.46 -23.04 20.82
N MET A 132 2.52 -22.11 20.99
CA MET A 132 1.65 -22.03 22.17
C MET A 132 0.50 -23.05 22.15
N MET A 133 0.11 -23.60 20.99
CA MET A 133 -1.04 -24.50 20.86
C MET A 133 -1.02 -25.73 21.79
N PRO A 134 0.11 -26.45 21.98
CA PRO A 134 0.16 -27.57 22.91
C PRO A 134 -0.17 -27.17 24.36
N GLU A 135 0.33 -26.02 24.80
CA GLU A 135 0.07 -25.51 26.16
C GLU A 135 -1.39 -25.09 26.33
N ILE A 136 -1.97 -24.42 25.33
CA ILE A 136 -3.41 -24.11 25.30
C ILE A 136 -4.25 -25.39 25.40
N LYS A 137 -3.89 -26.45 24.65
CA LYS A 137 -4.59 -27.74 24.71
C LYS A 137 -4.48 -28.40 26.09
N ARG A 138 -3.31 -28.32 26.74
CA ARG A 138 -3.11 -28.84 28.10
C ARG A 138 -4.01 -28.11 29.11
N ILE A 139 -3.99 -26.78 29.09
CA ILE A 139 -4.81 -25.94 29.99
C ILE A 139 -6.30 -26.24 29.79
N ALA A 140 -6.77 -26.36 28.54
CA ALA A 140 -8.15 -26.69 28.23
C ALA A 140 -8.56 -28.09 28.75
N ALA A 141 -7.68 -29.09 28.61
CA ALA A 141 -7.93 -30.44 29.12
C ALA A 141 -7.99 -30.50 30.66
N GLU A 142 -7.13 -29.74 31.35
CA GLU A 142 -7.13 -29.64 32.82
C GLU A 142 -8.38 -28.91 33.35
N GLY A 143 -8.85 -27.88 32.65
CA GLY A 143 -10.08 -27.16 32.99
C GLY A 143 -11.35 -27.99 32.80
N ALA A 144 -11.37 -28.95 31.88
CA ALA A 144 -12.52 -29.81 31.60
C ALA A 144 -12.64 -31.03 32.56
N GLN A 145 -11.62 -31.29 33.38
CA GLN A 145 -11.61 -32.40 34.36
C GLN A 145 -11.96 -31.97 35.79
N LYS A 146 -12.22 -30.68 36.01
CA LYS A 146 -12.78 -30.13 37.25
C LYS A 146 -14.27 -29.85 37.08
#